data_AF-A0A3S1DA74-F1
#
_entry.id   AF-A0A3S1DA74-F1
#
_cell.length_a   1.000
_cell.length_b   1.000
_cell.length_c   1.000
_cell.angle_alpha   90.00
_cell.angle_beta   90.00
_cell.angle_gamma   90.00
#
_symmetry.space_group_name_H-M   'P 1'
#
loop_
_entity.id
_entity.type
_entity.pdbx_description
1 polymer ?
#
loop_
_entity_poly.entity_id
_entity_poly.type
_entity_poly.pdbx_seq_one_letter_code
_entity_poly.pdbx_strand_id
1 'polypeptide(L)' 'MIPTFGSYHLANVRLHRSLAPGLSAPFDADGFGLADIAVADGKISSITEHGRSADAIDLAGRIILP' A
#
# COMPACT_ATOMS: atom_id res chain seq x y z
N MET A 1 8.18 3.98 12.13
CA MET A 1 7.67 5.37 12.14
C MET A 1 7.34 5.72 10.69
N ILE A 2 6.14 6.26 10.42
CA ILE A 2 5.77 6.70 9.06
C ILE A 2 6.18 8.18 8.92
N PRO A 3 6.90 8.57 7.84
CA PRO A 3 7.26 9.96 7.60
C PRO A 3 6.02 10.85 7.43
N THR A 4 6.08 12.06 7.96
CA THR A 4 5.00 13.06 7.82
C THR A 4 5.22 14.05 6.68
N PHE A 5 6.38 13.98 6.02
CA PHE A 5 6.77 14.82 4.89
C PHE A 5 7.70 14.05 3.94
N GLY A 6 7.82 14.57 2.71
CA GLY A 6 8.67 13.98 1.67
C GLY A 6 8.03 12.76 0.99
N SER A 7 8.83 12.13 0.12
CA SER A 7 8.43 10.91 -0.58
C SER A 7 8.82 9.67 0.21
N TYR A 8 7.89 8.73 0.34
CA TYR A 8 8.15 7.45 0.99
C TYR A 8 7.29 6.34 0.40
N HIS A 9 7.75 5.11 0.59
CA HIS A 9 7.05 3.91 0.16
C HIS A 9 6.60 3.12 1.39
N LEU A 10 5.34 2.71 1.40
CA LEU A 10 4.79 1.73 2.33
C LEU A 10 4.68 0.41 1.57
N ALA A 11 5.28 -0.66 2.08
CA ALA A 11 5.22 -1.97 1.47
C ALA A 11 4.41 -2.95 2.29
N ASN A 12 3.95 -4.03 1.64
CA ASN A 12 3.27 -5.15 2.28
C ASN A 12 2.06 -4.67 3.09
N VAL A 13 1.30 -3.77 2.47
CA VAL A 13 0.14 -3.14 3.06
C VAL A 13 -1.09 -3.96 2.70
N ARG A 14 -1.97 -4.22 3.67
CA ARG A 14 -3.23 -4.93 3.40
C ARG A 14 -4.37 -3.92 3.23
N LEU A 15 -5.00 -3.90 2.06
CA LEU A 15 -6.10 -2.97 1.77
C LEU A 15 -7.28 -3.68 1.10
N HIS A 16 -8.49 -3.17 1.33
CA HIS A 16 -9.71 -3.72 0.73
C HIS A 16 -9.90 -3.20 -0.70
N ARG A 17 -10.35 -4.05 -1.62
CA ARG A 17 -10.58 -3.73 -3.05
C ARG A 17 -11.45 -2.50 -3.30
N SER A 18 -12.34 -2.13 -2.37
CA SER A 18 -13.16 -0.92 -2.49
C SER A 18 -12.37 0.38 -2.38
N LEU A 19 -11.18 0.33 -1.78
CA LEU A 19 -10.30 1.49 -1.59
C LEU A 19 -9.34 1.70 -2.77
N ALA A 20 -9.10 0.67 -3.58
CA ALA A 20 -8.25 0.74 -4.76
C ALA A 20 -8.93 0.12 -6.00
N PRO A 21 -9.99 0.76 -6.54
CA PRO A 21 -10.60 0.32 -7.79
C PRO A 21 -9.57 0.27 -8.92
N GLY A 22 -9.46 -0.86 -9.60
CA GLY A 22 -8.51 -1.04 -10.70
C GLY A 22 -7.13 -1.56 -10.29
N LEU A 23 -6.87 -1.78 -9.00
CA LEU A 23 -5.67 -2.48 -8.56
C LEU A 23 -5.71 -3.94 -9.04
N SER A 24 -4.74 -4.32 -9.87
CA SER A 24 -4.54 -5.71 -10.29
C SER A 24 -3.66 -6.41 -9.26
N ALA A 25 -4.30 -7.03 -8.27
CA ALA A 25 -3.65 -7.81 -7.23
C ALA A 25 -4.56 -8.99 -6.82
N PRO A 26 -4.01 -10.09 -6.28
CA PRO A 26 -4.82 -11.13 -5.67
C PRO A 26 -5.51 -10.59 -4.41
N PHE A 27 -6.82 -10.81 -4.33
CA PHE A 27 -7.62 -10.52 -3.15
C PHE A 27 -8.12 -11.81 -2.52
N ASP A 28 -8.17 -11.85 -1.19
CA ASP A 28 -8.76 -12.95 -0.45
C ASP A 28 -10.30 -12.91 -0.45
N ALA A 29 -10.93 -13.88 0.23
CA ALA A 29 -12.39 -14.02 0.29
C ALA A 29 -13.08 -12.80 0.94
N ASP A 30 -12.38 -12.09 1.82
CA ASP A 30 -12.86 -10.88 2.49
C ASP A 30 -12.59 -9.62 1.65
N GLY A 31 -11.97 -9.77 0.48
CA GLY A 31 -11.68 -8.68 -0.45
C GLY A 31 -10.43 -7.88 -0.10
N PHE A 32 -9.54 -8.41 0.74
CA PHE A 32 -8.25 -7.80 1.07
C PHE A 32 -7.12 -8.33 0.20
N GLY A 33 -6.25 -7.43 -0.24
CA GLY A 33 -5.06 -7.76 -1.03
C GLY A 33 -3.83 -7.07 -0.46
N LEU A 34 -2.65 -7.60 -0.80
CA LEU A 34 -1.38 -6.96 -0.47
C LEU A 34 -0.99 -5.97 -1.57
N ALA A 35 -0.53 -4.80 -1.16
CA ALA A 35 -0.13 -3.73 -2.04
C ALA A 35 1.07 -2.96 -1.48
N ASP A 36 1.72 -2.23 -2.37
CA ASP A 36 2.68 -1.19 -2.03
C ASP A 36 2.09 0.18 -2.40
N ILE A 37 2.37 1.18 -1.57
CA ILE A 37 1.85 2.54 -1.71
C ILE A 37 3.03 3.51 -1.77
N ALA A 38 3.12 4.28 -2.85
CA ALA A 38 4.01 5.42 -2.90
C ALA A 38 3.26 6.67 -2.45
N VAL A 39 3.88 7.44 -1.55
CA VAL A 39 3.40 8.75 -1.12
C VAL A 39 4.42 9.78 -1.56
N ALA A 40 3.93 10.88 -2.16
CA ALA A 40 4.72 12.05 -2.50
C ALA A 40 3.91 13.30 -2.15
N ASP A 41 4.56 14.28 -1.52
CA ASP A 41 3.94 15.56 -1.14
C ASP A 41 2.63 15.41 -0.35
N GLY A 42 2.59 14.42 0.54
CA GLY A 42 1.41 14.11 1.37
C GLY A 42 0.24 13.50 0.60
N LYS A 43 0.45 13.07 -0.65
CA LYS A 43 -0.57 12.41 -1.48
C LYS A 43 -0.11 11.02 -1.90
N ILE A 44 -1.06 10.10 -2.04
CA ILE A 44 -0.80 8.80 -2.66
C ILE A 44 -0.49 9.06 -4.14
N SER A 45 0.73 8.77 -4.57
CA SER A 45 1.18 8.90 -5.96
C SER A 45 0.98 7.62 -6.76
N SER A 46 1.04 6.46 -6.11
CA SER A 46 0.68 5.18 -6.71
C SER A 46 0.26 4.13 -5.68
N ILE A 47 -0.56 3.19 -6.13
CA ILE A 47 -0.87 1.93 -5.43
C ILE A 47 -0.60 0.81 -6.44
N THR A 48 0.23 -0.14 -6.08
CA THR A 48 0.62 -1.27 -6.94
C THR A 48 0.50 -2.59 -6.19
N GLU A 49 0.45 -3.71 -6.91
CA GLU A 49 0.60 -5.03 -6.29
C GLU A 49 1.88 -5.07 -5.44
N HIS A 50 1.83 -5.76 -4.30
CA HIS A 50 3.00 -5.91 -3.44
C HIS A 50 4.14 -6.62 -4.18
N GLY A 51 5.33 -6.00 -4.16
CA GLY A 51 6.54 -6.56 -4.74
C GLY A 51 7.73 -6.48 -3.78
N ARG A 52 8.90 -6.98 -4.23
CA ARG A 52 10.16 -6.75 -3.51
C ARG A 52 10.65 -5.33 -3.76
N SER A 53 10.59 -4.48 -2.75
CA SER A 53 11.20 -3.15 -2.73
C SER A 53 12.20 -3.04 -1.58
N ALA A 54 13.41 -2.55 -1.86
CA ALA A 54 14.50 -2.46 -0.88
C ALA A 54 14.38 -1.23 0.04
N ASP A 55 13.72 -0.16 -0.43
CA ASP A 55 13.68 1.16 0.24
C ASP A 55 12.29 1.51 0.80
N ALA A 56 11.49 0.50 1.12
CA ALA A 56 10.12 0.68 1.60
C ALA A 56 9.96 0.38 3.10
N ILE A 57 9.02 1.09 3.73
CA ILE A 57 8.59 0.83 5.10
C ILE A 57 7.64 -0.36 5.07
N ASP A 58 8.13 -1.51 5.51
CA ASP A 58 7.33 -2.74 5.60
C ASP A 58 6.26 -2.62 6.70
N LEU A 59 5.00 -2.73 6.30
CA LEU A 59 3.86 -2.77 7.21
C LEU A 59 3.49 -4.18 7.68
N ALA A 60 4.24 -5.22 7.27
CA ALA A 60 4.09 -6.60 7.72
C ALA A 60 2.65 -7.13 7.56
N GLY A 61 1.96 -6.78 6.48
CA GLY A 61 0.59 -7.20 6.19
C GLY A 61 -0.47 -6.50 7.02
N ARG A 62 -0.15 -5.38 7.68
CA ARG A 62 -1.13 -4.60 8.47
C ARG A 62 -2.17 -3.96 7.57
N ILE A 63 -3.40 -3.91 8.10
CA ILE A 63 -4.54 -3.29 7.45
C ILE A 63 -4.43 -1.77 7.57
N ILE A 64 -4.69 -1.08 6.46
CA ILE A 64 -4.87 0.37 6.43
C ILE A 64 -6.32 0.74 6.16
N LEU A 65 -6.74 1.84 6.76
CA LEU A 65 -8.06 2.45 6.63
C LEU A 65 -7.89 3.92 6.23
N PRO A 66 -8.88 4.54 5.56
CA PRO A 66 -8.87 5.95 5.22
C PRO A 66 -8.75 6.89 6.43
#